data_AF-A0AAV9ZD09-F1
#
_entry.id   AF-A0AAV9ZD09-F1
#
_cell.length_a   1.000
_cell.length_b   1.000
_cell.length_c   1.000
_cell.angle_alpha   90.00
_cell.angle_beta   90.00
_cell.angle_gamma   90.00
#
_symmetry.space_group_name_H-M   'P 1'
#
loop_
_entity.id
_entity.type
_entity.pdbx_description
1 polymer ?
#
loop_
_entity_poly.entity_id
_entity_poly.type
_entity_poly.pdbx_seq_one_letter_code
_entity_poly.pdbx_strand_id
1 'polypeptide(L)'
;MSLREKLLELRVGDPTNSHLDDPQLWSYIDTIQHAGAGIAPKVLDASRKRGDTGPLNKRIAERCELARASVQLSTATMMMSVMPEWIFGGGPAPLLNPPIVNGMVHCLDTVDKIVRTDYPRRKGELDQLPHLLIRIRHLLRVCYDFRVANRNHPDLQFCDWPKLHDVGFSLHRVGLCLQLDPSRLWAAMDAGGEELEAFLLDDELDLGEFRKASIEIEKLVAADVEADSEDRLNATAAHNMASLDLAASSVAWFFGDISVAFIMHARTDNNRDRRWATKAMARLVAWPTSKTIRETLGDSLTDSMRPIYWSKPLLIKFSHAGGLAALFGDWTNSNCRQLCEDALENMPDEVWENQTPASLLAITRELQKKLEEESMDRSVTYILTNAFFNIYRQYGLAPFKQASRHEKQHTPMTFYYFAHRIKQDGLEMRTREDWYRLFVDYSKMPRRMHMRYQWGNTPLARRWEYLESYGCCADDCPERHELLRLRAGRIRGVRDEAVEARLDEWGAKPKACAACGDVAYCSSSCQRAHWAKHKPDCLKKRKTGSRS
;
A
#
# COMPACT_ATOMS: atom_id res chain seq x y z
N MET A 1 -17.10 10.09 -20.18
CA MET A 1 -18.24 9.53 -19.44
C MET A 1 -17.94 9.62 -17.96
N SER A 2 -18.66 10.45 -17.21
CA SER A 2 -18.52 10.56 -15.76
C SER A 2 -18.91 9.25 -15.08
N LEU A 3 -18.44 9.02 -13.85
CA LEU A 3 -18.86 7.85 -13.04
C LEU A 3 -20.39 7.80 -12.91
N ARG A 4 -21.03 8.98 -12.84
CA ARG A 4 -22.48 9.16 -12.82
C ARG A 4 -23.15 8.66 -14.10
N GLU A 5 -22.60 8.99 -15.27
CA GLU A 5 -23.12 8.51 -16.55
C GLU A 5 -22.99 6.98 -16.70
N LYS A 6 -21.86 6.39 -16.25
CA LYS A 6 -21.66 4.93 -16.24
C LYS A 6 -22.63 4.20 -15.31
N LEU A 7 -22.91 4.76 -14.13
CA LEU A 7 -23.86 4.16 -13.17
C LEU A 7 -25.31 4.30 -13.64
N LEU A 8 -25.65 5.38 -14.35
CA LEU A 8 -26.95 5.54 -14.99
C LEU A 8 -27.15 4.57 -16.16
N GLU A 9 -26.11 4.24 -16.93
CA GLU A 9 -26.18 3.18 -17.95
C GLU A 9 -26.42 1.79 -17.33
N LEU A 10 -25.78 1.50 -16.19
CA LEU A 10 -26.01 0.26 -15.43
C LEU A 10 -27.45 0.15 -14.91
N ARG A 11 -28.09 1.28 -14.55
CA ARG A 11 -29.52 1.34 -14.17
C ARG A 11 -30.45 1.02 -15.34
N VAL A 12 -30.12 1.48 -16.55
CA VAL A 12 -30.93 1.19 -17.75
C VAL A 12 -30.87 -0.31 -18.11
N GLY A 13 -29.80 -1.01 -17.73
CA GLY A 13 -29.64 -2.45 -17.93
C GLY A 13 -30.34 -3.35 -16.90
N ASP A 14 -30.57 -2.87 -15.68
CA ASP A 14 -31.25 -3.63 -14.61
C ASP A 14 -32.04 -2.70 -13.67
N PRO A 15 -33.38 -2.65 -13.79
CA PRO A 15 -34.23 -1.80 -12.96
C PRO A 15 -34.34 -2.24 -11.49
N THR A 16 -33.71 -3.33 -11.07
CA THR A 16 -33.71 -3.79 -9.67
C THR A 16 -32.64 -3.14 -8.78
N ASN A 17 -31.75 -2.31 -9.34
CA ASN A 17 -30.73 -1.56 -8.58
C ASN A 17 -31.31 -0.34 -7.85
N SER A 18 -32.23 -0.56 -6.91
CA SER A 18 -32.91 0.47 -6.11
C SER A 18 -31.98 1.31 -5.22
N HIS A 19 -30.76 0.84 -4.96
CA HIS A 19 -29.71 1.57 -4.24
C HIS A 19 -29.13 2.74 -5.06
N LEU A 20 -29.33 2.78 -6.38
CA LEU A 20 -28.99 3.93 -7.22
C LEU A 20 -29.99 5.09 -7.11
N ASP A 21 -31.09 4.92 -6.39
CA ASP A 21 -32.04 6.01 -6.09
C ASP A 21 -31.75 6.69 -4.74
N ASP A 22 -30.71 6.23 -4.02
CA ASP A 22 -30.29 6.84 -2.76
C ASP A 22 -29.67 8.24 -3.00
N PRO A 23 -30.29 9.33 -2.50
CA PRO A 23 -29.73 10.68 -2.61
C PRO A 23 -28.37 10.81 -1.93
N GLN A 24 -28.08 9.99 -0.90
CA GLN A 24 -26.78 9.97 -0.23
C GLN A 24 -25.69 9.39 -1.15
N LEU A 25 -26.00 8.41 -2.00
CA LEU A 25 -25.06 7.86 -2.98
C LEU A 25 -24.69 8.90 -4.06
N TRP A 26 -25.64 9.70 -4.52
CA TRP A 26 -25.35 10.76 -5.49
C TRP A 26 -24.58 11.92 -4.87
N SER A 27 -24.91 12.29 -3.63
CA SER A 27 -24.10 13.23 -2.83
C SER A 27 -22.67 12.70 -2.63
N TYR A 28 -22.50 11.38 -2.41
CA TYR A 28 -21.22 10.70 -2.31
C TYR A 28 -20.42 10.75 -3.62
N ILE A 29 -21.04 10.46 -4.76
CA ILE A 29 -20.40 10.51 -6.08
C ILE A 29 -20.00 11.95 -6.43
N ASP A 30 -20.88 12.92 -6.19
CA ASP A 30 -20.60 14.32 -6.45
C ASP A 30 -19.49 14.83 -5.50
N THR A 31 -19.49 14.42 -4.22
CA THR A 31 -18.42 14.77 -3.26
C THR A 31 -17.07 14.16 -3.64
N ILE A 32 -17.00 12.90 -4.05
CA ILE A 32 -15.75 12.26 -4.52
C ILE A 32 -15.25 12.92 -5.81
N GLN A 33 -16.15 13.22 -6.75
CA GLN A 33 -15.78 13.89 -8.00
C GLN A 33 -15.28 15.32 -7.74
N HIS A 34 -15.86 16.05 -6.78
CA HIS A 34 -15.45 17.42 -6.48
C HIS A 34 -14.23 17.48 -5.54
N ALA A 35 -14.12 16.59 -4.55
CA ALA A 35 -12.98 16.50 -3.64
C ALA A 35 -11.73 15.92 -4.32
N GLY A 36 -11.90 14.88 -5.15
CA GLY A 36 -10.81 14.22 -5.87
C GLY A 36 -10.31 15.00 -7.09
N ALA A 37 -11.18 15.64 -7.87
CA ALA A 37 -10.77 16.33 -9.11
C ALA A 37 -10.32 17.79 -8.91
N GLY A 38 -10.71 18.44 -7.82
CA GLY A 38 -10.47 19.88 -7.61
C GLY A 38 -9.33 20.24 -6.64
N ILE A 39 -9.16 19.46 -5.57
CA ILE A 39 -8.21 19.76 -4.48
C ILE A 39 -6.83 19.18 -4.77
N ALA A 40 -6.76 17.93 -5.22
CA ALA A 40 -5.49 17.24 -5.45
C ALA A 40 -4.60 17.94 -6.50
N PRO A 41 -5.08 18.32 -7.71
CA PRO A 41 -4.21 18.92 -8.71
C PRO A 41 -3.66 20.29 -8.29
N LYS A 42 -4.48 21.14 -7.64
CA LYS A 42 -4.07 22.48 -7.20
C LYS A 42 -3.14 22.47 -5.98
N VAL A 43 -3.36 21.56 -5.03
CA VAL A 43 -2.48 21.37 -3.86
C VAL A 43 -1.15 20.72 -4.29
N LEU A 44 -1.19 19.77 -5.22
CA LEU A 44 0.01 19.16 -5.80
C LEU A 44 0.80 20.16 -6.67
N ASP A 45 0.15 21.04 -7.43
CA ASP A 45 0.84 22.11 -8.18
C ASP A 45 1.48 23.15 -7.25
N ALA A 46 0.83 23.47 -6.13
CA ALA A 46 1.39 24.33 -5.09
C ALA A 46 2.58 23.66 -4.38
N SER A 47 2.51 22.35 -4.12
CA SER A 47 3.62 21.57 -3.56
C SER A 47 4.72 21.25 -4.58
N ARG A 48 4.43 21.27 -5.88
CA ARG A 48 5.41 21.10 -6.99
C ARG A 48 6.26 22.35 -7.18
N LYS A 49 5.74 23.54 -6.85
CA LYS A 49 6.55 24.77 -6.81
C LYS A 49 7.60 24.57 -5.73
N ARG A 50 8.86 24.38 -6.16
CA ARG A 50 10.05 24.19 -5.35
C ARG A 50 10.24 25.39 -4.41
N GLY A 51 9.52 25.41 -3.30
CA GLY A 51 9.57 26.42 -2.26
C GLY A 51 10.76 26.18 -1.33
N ASP A 52 11.97 25.99 -1.85
CA ASP A 52 13.17 26.08 -1.00
C ASP A 52 13.60 27.54 -0.78
N THR A 53 12.98 28.48 -1.51
CA THR A 53 13.24 29.90 -1.40
C THR A 53 12.13 30.59 -0.62
N GLY A 54 12.44 31.09 0.58
CA GLY A 54 11.52 31.90 1.37
C GLY A 54 11.71 31.73 2.89
N PRO A 55 10.97 32.52 3.69
CA PRO A 55 11.01 32.39 5.15
C PRO A 55 10.62 30.98 5.60
N LEU A 56 11.30 30.45 6.61
CA LEU A 56 11.10 29.09 7.13
C LEU A 56 9.61 28.76 7.41
N ASN A 57 8.88 29.67 8.05
CA ASN A 57 7.45 29.48 8.35
C ASN A 57 6.58 29.31 7.10
N LYS A 58 6.92 29.99 5.99
CA LYS A 58 6.19 29.84 4.73
C LYS A 58 6.44 28.47 4.12
N ARG A 59 7.69 28.01 4.12
CA ARG A 59 8.07 26.68 3.63
C ARG A 59 7.41 25.55 4.43
N ILE A 60 7.38 25.68 5.76
CA ILE A 60 6.66 24.74 6.65
C ILE A 60 5.17 24.72 6.30
N ALA A 61 4.53 25.89 6.17
CA ALA A 61 3.11 25.96 5.83
C ALA A 61 2.80 25.28 4.48
N GLU A 62 3.59 25.56 3.44
CA GLU A 62 3.46 24.94 2.12
C GLU A 62 3.62 23.41 2.19
N ARG A 63 4.58 22.92 2.98
CA ARG A 63 4.76 21.48 3.20
C ARG A 63 3.57 20.85 3.92
N CYS A 64 2.97 21.53 4.91
CA CYS A 64 1.81 21.01 5.64
C CYS A 64 0.49 21.01 4.84
N GLU A 65 0.36 21.74 3.73
CA GLU A 65 -0.90 21.80 2.97
C GLU A 65 -1.34 20.43 2.45
N LEU A 66 -0.40 19.59 2.01
CA LEU A 66 -0.73 18.26 1.51
C LEU A 66 -1.24 17.35 2.64
N ALA A 67 -0.57 17.38 3.79
CA ALA A 67 -1.01 16.67 4.98
C ALA A 67 -2.43 17.14 5.40
N ARG A 68 -2.73 18.46 5.36
CA ARG A 68 -4.07 19.00 5.65
C ARG A 68 -5.12 18.48 4.69
N ALA A 69 -4.84 18.53 3.40
CA ALA A 69 -5.74 18.01 2.37
C ALA A 69 -5.98 16.51 2.55
N SER A 70 -4.93 15.74 2.85
CA SER A 70 -5.02 14.30 3.11
C SER A 70 -5.90 13.99 4.32
N VAL A 71 -5.73 14.68 5.46
CA VAL A 71 -6.56 14.45 6.65
C VAL A 71 -8.01 14.83 6.40
N GLN A 72 -8.27 15.92 5.67
CA GLN A 72 -9.63 16.31 5.31
C GLN A 72 -10.31 15.21 4.46
N LEU A 73 -9.59 14.68 3.47
CA LEU A 73 -10.10 13.59 2.64
C LEU A 73 -10.32 12.31 3.46
N SER A 74 -9.34 11.89 4.26
CA SER A 74 -9.46 10.71 5.12
C SER A 74 -10.61 10.85 6.12
N THR A 75 -10.78 12.01 6.74
CA THR A 75 -11.88 12.27 7.69
C THR A 75 -13.23 12.17 6.98
N ALA A 76 -13.35 12.72 5.76
CA ALA A 76 -14.57 12.62 4.97
C ALA A 76 -14.88 11.16 4.56
N THR A 77 -13.89 10.39 4.10
CA THR A 77 -14.05 8.98 3.76
C THR A 77 -14.38 8.12 5.00
N MET A 78 -13.77 8.43 6.15
CA MET A 78 -13.94 7.67 7.39
C MET A 78 -15.24 7.99 8.12
N MET A 79 -15.76 9.22 8.07
CA MET A 79 -17.10 9.55 8.58
C MET A 79 -18.22 8.81 7.82
N MET A 80 -17.93 8.31 6.62
CA MET A 80 -18.84 7.51 5.80
C MET A 80 -18.66 6.00 5.97
N SER A 81 -17.54 5.57 6.55
CA SER A 81 -17.33 4.19 7.00
C SER A 81 -17.89 4.08 8.42
N VAL A 82 -18.55 2.99 8.80
CA VAL A 82 -19.21 2.81 10.13
C VAL A 82 -18.18 2.67 11.27
N MET A 83 -17.23 3.59 11.36
CA MET A 83 -16.23 3.68 12.42
C MET A 83 -16.86 4.38 13.63
N PRO A 84 -16.68 3.84 14.85
CA PRO A 84 -17.10 4.53 16.06
C PRO A 84 -16.56 5.96 16.15
N GLU A 85 -17.45 6.93 16.41
CA GLU A 85 -17.14 8.36 16.53
C GLU A 85 -15.99 8.65 17.52
N TRP A 86 -15.87 7.82 18.57
CA TRP A 86 -14.81 7.96 19.57
C TRP A 86 -13.40 7.74 19.02
N ILE A 87 -13.21 7.06 17.88
CA ILE A 87 -11.89 6.81 17.29
C ILE A 87 -11.22 8.13 16.90
N PHE A 88 -12.00 9.07 16.38
CA PHE A 88 -11.52 10.37 15.90
C PHE A 88 -11.92 11.54 16.81
N GLY A 89 -12.75 11.28 17.81
CA GLY A 89 -13.12 12.23 18.85
C GLY A 89 -11.94 12.67 19.72
N GLY A 90 -12.19 13.73 20.51
CA GLY A 90 -11.22 14.26 21.45
C GLY A 90 -10.75 13.24 22.47
N GLY A 91 -9.59 13.50 23.06
CA GLY A 91 -9.02 12.63 24.09
C GLY A 91 -9.96 12.44 25.28
N PRO A 92 -9.77 11.36 26.07
CA PRO A 92 -10.65 11.05 27.20
C PRO A 92 -10.61 12.07 28.35
N ALA A 93 -9.62 12.98 28.37
CA ALA A 93 -9.54 14.07 29.34
C ALA A 93 -10.18 15.37 28.81
N PRO A 94 -10.74 16.21 29.70
CA PRO A 94 -11.30 17.50 29.30
C PRO A 94 -10.21 18.47 28.84
N LEU A 95 -10.53 19.29 27.84
CA LEU A 95 -9.70 20.41 27.42
C LEU A 95 -9.79 21.54 28.46
N LEU A 96 -8.66 21.88 29.10
CA LEU A 96 -8.58 22.97 30.07
C LEU A 96 -7.80 24.17 29.50
N ASN A 97 -8.06 25.36 30.03
CA ASN A 97 -7.27 26.56 29.77
C ASN A 97 -6.91 27.21 31.13
N PRO A 98 -5.64 27.12 31.59
CA PRO A 98 -4.48 26.53 30.90
C PRO A 98 -4.57 25.00 30.74
N PRO A 99 -3.85 24.39 29.78
CA PRO A 99 -3.79 22.94 29.58
C PRO A 99 -3.29 22.19 30.81
N ILE A 100 -3.61 20.89 30.90
CA ILE A 100 -3.17 20.05 32.01
C ILE A 100 -1.64 19.93 31.95
N VAL A 101 -0.93 20.26 33.03
CA VAL A 101 0.54 20.12 33.07
C VAL A 101 0.91 18.66 32.81
N ASN A 102 1.85 18.44 31.89
CA ASN A 102 2.24 17.11 31.36
C ASN A 102 1.11 16.34 30.64
N GLY A 103 0.02 17.02 30.32
CA GLY A 103 -1.00 16.59 29.36
C GLY A 103 -0.49 16.68 27.92
N MET A 104 -1.21 16.03 27.02
CA MET A 104 -0.91 16.02 25.59
C MET A 104 -0.77 17.43 25.02
N VAL A 105 -1.75 18.31 25.25
CA VAL A 105 -1.73 19.67 24.69
C VAL A 105 -0.59 20.48 25.29
N HIS A 106 -0.38 20.39 26.61
CA HIS A 106 0.76 21.04 27.27
C HIS A 106 2.10 20.62 26.66
N CYS A 107 2.32 19.30 26.48
CA CYS A 107 3.55 18.79 25.90
C CYS A 107 3.74 19.25 24.44
N LEU A 108 2.69 19.19 23.62
CA LEU A 108 2.75 19.64 22.23
C LEU A 108 3.06 21.13 22.11
N ASP A 109 2.37 21.97 22.88
CA ASP A 109 2.58 23.43 22.89
C ASP A 109 4.00 23.76 23.36
N THR A 110 4.51 23.02 24.35
CA THR A 110 5.88 23.21 24.85
C THR A 110 6.92 22.83 23.80
N VAL A 111 6.77 21.69 23.13
CA VAL A 111 7.66 21.27 22.03
C VAL A 111 7.63 22.28 20.87
N ASP A 112 6.43 22.70 20.43
CA ASP A 112 6.28 23.70 19.36
C ASP A 112 6.97 25.01 19.74
N LYS A 113 6.75 25.48 20.97
CA LYS A 113 7.36 26.71 21.48
C LYS A 113 8.88 26.63 21.51
N ILE A 114 9.46 25.58 22.10
CA ILE A 114 10.91 25.39 22.19
C ILE A 114 11.54 25.37 20.78
N VAL A 115 10.99 24.56 19.87
CA VAL A 115 11.59 24.33 18.56
C VAL A 115 11.36 25.49 17.61
N ARG A 116 10.16 26.09 17.58
CA ARG A 116 9.79 27.07 16.54
C ARG A 116 9.87 28.51 17.02
N THR A 117 9.40 28.81 18.23
CA THR A 117 9.21 30.19 18.72
C THR A 117 10.43 30.72 19.46
N ASP A 118 10.97 29.93 20.40
CA ASP A 118 11.98 30.41 21.35
C ASP A 118 13.41 30.19 20.86
N TYR A 119 13.64 29.31 19.89
CA TYR A 119 14.94 29.17 19.23
C TYR A 119 15.23 30.33 18.26
N PRO A 120 16.44 30.93 18.29
CA PRO A 120 17.65 30.49 19.02
C PRO A 120 17.82 31.09 20.42
N ARG A 121 16.91 31.97 20.88
CA ARG A 121 17.06 32.75 22.12
C ARG A 121 17.14 31.89 23.37
N ARG A 122 16.47 30.73 23.37
CA ARG A 122 16.42 29.80 24.52
C ARG A 122 16.92 28.41 24.17
N LYS A 123 18.11 28.32 23.56
CA LYS A 123 18.74 27.04 23.18
C LYS A 123 18.84 26.03 24.34
N GLY A 124 18.98 26.53 25.57
CA GLY A 124 19.03 25.69 26.77
C GLY A 124 17.79 24.83 26.99
N GLU A 125 16.60 25.27 26.55
CA GLU A 125 15.34 24.51 26.73
C GLU A 125 15.23 23.29 25.80
N LEU A 126 16.14 23.11 24.83
CA LEU A 126 16.15 21.95 23.94
C LEU A 126 16.45 20.62 24.67
N ASP A 127 17.03 20.70 25.88
CA ASP A 127 17.28 19.53 26.74
C ASP A 127 16.00 18.85 27.22
N GLN A 128 14.86 19.54 27.19
CA GLN A 128 13.55 19.02 27.57
C GLN A 128 12.88 18.18 26.47
N LEU A 129 13.36 18.27 25.22
CA LEU A 129 12.72 17.59 24.09
C LEU A 129 12.55 16.08 24.26
N PRO A 130 13.55 15.31 24.73
CA PRO A 130 13.41 13.86 24.89
C PRO A 130 12.21 13.51 25.80
N HIS A 131 12.16 14.10 26.99
CA HIS A 131 11.11 13.85 27.96
C HIS A 131 9.71 14.19 27.43
N LEU A 132 9.57 15.34 26.75
CA LEU A 132 8.28 15.77 26.19
C LEU A 132 7.81 14.84 25.06
N LEU A 133 8.70 14.44 24.16
CA LEU A 133 8.37 13.56 23.04
C LEU A 133 8.03 12.14 23.51
N ILE A 134 8.78 11.62 24.50
CA ILE A 134 8.48 10.34 25.15
C ILE A 134 7.11 10.41 25.83
N ARG A 135 6.80 11.51 26.53
CA ARG A 135 5.47 11.68 27.17
C ARG A 135 4.35 11.72 26.14
N ILE A 136 4.52 12.42 25.02
CA ILE A 136 3.53 12.44 23.92
C ILE A 136 3.29 11.03 23.38
N ARG A 137 4.35 10.28 23.08
CA ARG A 137 4.25 8.89 22.60
C ARG A 137 3.53 8.00 23.60
N HIS A 138 3.86 8.12 24.89
CA HIS A 138 3.21 7.38 25.98
C HIS A 138 1.72 7.68 26.09
N LEU A 139 1.32 8.95 26.06
CA LEU A 139 -0.09 9.35 26.14
C LEU A 139 -0.90 8.85 24.93
N LEU A 140 -0.30 8.81 23.73
CA LEU A 140 -0.93 8.18 22.56
C LEU A 140 -1.18 6.69 22.82
N ARG A 141 -0.17 5.94 23.28
CA ARG A 141 -0.31 4.51 23.60
C ARG A 141 -1.38 4.26 24.66
N VAL A 142 -1.35 5.00 25.77
CA VAL A 142 -2.35 4.93 26.85
C VAL A 142 -3.77 5.11 26.29
N CYS A 143 -3.97 6.12 25.46
CA CYS A 143 -5.29 6.36 24.87
C CYS A 143 -5.71 5.25 23.91
N TYR A 144 -4.80 4.70 23.09
CA TYR A 144 -5.14 3.62 22.15
C TYR A 144 -5.37 2.28 22.83
N ASP A 145 -4.66 1.99 23.93
CA ASP A 145 -4.97 0.83 24.76
C ASP A 145 -6.35 0.95 25.41
N PHE A 146 -6.72 2.14 25.89
CA PHE A 146 -8.08 2.36 26.37
C PHE A 146 -9.11 2.20 25.25
N ARG A 147 -8.87 2.82 24.10
CA ARG A 147 -9.81 2.87 22.99
C ARG A 147 -10.02 1.53 22.30
N VAL A 148 -8.95 0.82 21.98
CA VAL A 148 -8.99 -0.44 21.22
C VAL A 148 -9.12 -1.65 22.15
N ALA A 149 -8.46 -1.62 23.31
CA ALA A 149 -8.38 -2.74 24.24
C ALA A 149 -9.31 -2.62 25.46
N ASN A 150 -10.00 -1.48 25.62
CA ASN A 150 -10.74 -1.13 26.84
C ASN A 150 -9.89 -1.23 28.12
N ARG A 151 -8.58 -0.97 28.01
CA ARG A 151 -7.64 -0.99 29.14
C ARG A 151 -7.62 0.37 29.84
N ASN A 152 -8.09 0.41 31.08
CA ASN A 152 -8.05 1.63 31.87
C ASN A 152 -6.62 1.92 32.38
N HIS A 153 -6.24 3.19 32.45
CA HIS A 153 -4.91 3.62 32.88
C HIS A 153 -4.98 4.98 33.61
N PRO A 154 -4.21 5.19 34.70
CA PRO A 154 -4.25 6.45 35.46
C PRO A 154 -3.92 7.70 34.63
N ASP A 155 -3.13 7.55 33.56
CA ASP A 155 -2.76 8.66 32.69
C ASP A 155 -3.84 9.07 31.67
N LEU A 156 -4.99 8.41 31.62
CA LEU A 156 -6.09 8.84 30.73
C LEU A 156 -6.54 10.28 31.03
N GLN A 157 -6.39 10.73 32.29
CA GLN A 157 -6.66 12.12 32.69
C GLN A 157 -5.72 13.17 32.05
N PHE A 158 -4.62 12.75 31.42
CA PHE A 158 -3.66 13.62 30.73
C PHE A 158 -3.81 13.55 29.20
N CYS A 159 -4.76 12.77 28.69
CA CYS A 159 -5.00 12.64 27.26
C CYS A 159 -6.01 13.72 26.81
N ASP A 160 -5.57 14.98 26.78
CA ASP A 160 -6.40 16.19 26.67
C ASP A 160 -6.31 16.87 25.30
N TRP A 161 -6.59 16.19 24.18
CA TRP A 161 -6.56 16.78 22.83
C TRP A 161 -7.95 16.96 22.18
N PRO A 162 -8.13 17.99 21.32
CA PRO A 162 -9.41 18.25 20.67
C PRO A 162 -9.72 17.23 19.57
N LYS A 163 -8.75 16.97 18.68
CA LYS A 163 -8.84 15.93 17.65
C LYS A 163 -7.51 15.24 17.52
N LEU A 164 -7.54 13.94 17.21
CA LEU A 164 -6.32 13.14 17.09
C LEU A 164 -5.32 13.73 16.09
N HIS A 165 -5.81 14.19 14.93
CA HIS A 165 -4.92 14.73 13.89
C HIS A 165 -4.18 15.99 14.34
N ASP A 166 -4.69 16.73 15.33
CA ASP A 166 -4.00 17.92 15.85
C ASP A 166 -2.65 17.55 16.50
N VAL A 167 -2.55 16.35 17.08
CA VAL A 167 -1.28 15.81 17.60
C VAL A 167 -0.31 15.60 16.45
N GLY A 168 -0.71 14.84 15.43
CA GLY A 168 0.13 14.53 14.28
C GLY A 168 0.55 15.79 13.49
N PHE A 169 -0.35 16.74 13.27
CA PHE A 169 -0.03 17.99 12.59
C PHE A 169 0.95 18.86 13.36
N SER A 170 0.78 18.96 14.68
CA SER A 170 1.69 19.73 15.52
C SER A 170 3.10 19.13 15.46
N LEU A 171 3.19 17.81 15.59
CA LEU A 171 4.43 17.06 15.46
C LEU A 171 5.05 17.17 14.06
N HIS A 172 4.25 17.14 12.99
CA HIS A 172 4.71 17.36 11.62
C HIS A 172 5.33 18.75 11.44
N ARG A 173 4.70 19.80 11.96
CA ARG A 173 5.25 21.18 11.90
C ARG A 173 6.59 21.31 12.62
N VAL A 174 6.71 20.66 13.78
CA VAL A 174 7.97 20.59 14.54
C VAL A 174 9.03 19.82 13.75
N GLY A 175 8.67 18.65 13.21
CA GLY A 175 9.55 17.81 12.39
C GLY A 175 10.07 18.56 11.17
N LEU A 176 9.18 19.20 10.40
CA LEU A 176 9.54 20.07 9.27
C LEU A 176 10.43 21.25 9.68
N CYS A 177 10.23 21.84 10.86
CA CYS A 177 11.09 22.92 11.33
C CYS A 177 12.53 22.43 11.52
N LEU A 178 12.72 21.25 12.12
CA LEU A 178 14.02 20.62 12.29
C LEU A 178 14.59 20.12 10.95
N GLN A 179 13.73 19.65 10.04
CA GLN A 179 14.12 19.20 8.70
C GLN A 179 14.62 20.35 7.82
N LEU A 180 13.99 21.51 7.87
CA LEU A 180 14.29 22.62 6.97
C LEU A 180 15.31 23.62 7.55
N ASP A 181 15.67 23.48 8.84
CA ASP A 181 16.70 24.25 9.54
C ASP A 181 17.70 23.30 10.23
N PRO A 182 18.79 22.90 9.53
CA PRO A 182 19.76 21.95 10.09
C PRO A 182 20.46 22.47 11.35
N SER A 183 20.55 23.79 11.54
CA SER A 183 21.14 24.35 12.76
C SER A 183 20.29 24.03 13.99
N ARG A 184 18.95 24.05 13.85
CA ARG A 184 18.01 23.64 14.90
C ARG A 184 18.12 22.14 15.19
N LEU A 185 18.18 21.31 14.14
CA LEU A 185 18.34 19.86 14.31
C LEU A 185 19.59 19.53 15.12
N TRP A 186 20.75 20.07 14.73
CA TRP A 186 21.99 19.79 15.44
C TRP A 186 22.00 20.35 16.87
N ALA A 187 21.44 21.54 17.07
CA ALA A 187 21.23 22.08 18.41
C ALA A 187 20.37 21.16 19.29
N ALA A 188 19.30 20.59 18.75
CA ALA A 188 18.43 19.67 19.47
C ALA A 188 19.15 18.35 19.79
N MET A 189 19.88 17.79 18.84
CA MET A 189 20.67 16.56 19.04
C MET A 189 21.80 16.76 20.07
N ASP A 190 22.46 17.91 20.05
CA ASP A 190 23.50 18.23 21.03
C ASP A 190 22.95 18.42 22.44
N ALA A 191 21.77 19.05 22.58
CA ALA A 191 21.13 19.30 23.88
C ALA A 191 20.47 18.04 24.46
N GLY A 192 19.76 17.26 23.64
CA GLY A 192 19.05 16.05 24.05
C GLY A 192 19.95 14.81 24.16
N GLY A 193 21.17 14.85 23.60
CA GLY A 193 22.19 13.83 23.79
C GLY A 193 21.77 12.43 23.37
N GLU A 194 22.23 11.43 24.13
CA GLU A 194 21.97 10.00 23.84
C GLU A 194 20.49 9.63 23.99
N GLU A 195 19.75 10.30 24.89
CA GLU A 195 18.32 10.03 25.10
C GLU A 195 17.50 10.41 23.86
N LEU A 196 17.78 11.58 23.26
CA LEU A 196 17.12 11.99 22.03
C LEU A 196 17.52 11.10 20.85
N GLU A 197 18.80 10.73 20.75
CA GLU A 197 19.26 9.80 19.71
C GLU A 197 18.53 8.46 19.81
N ALA A 198 18.46 7.88 21.02
CA ALA A 198 17.79 6.60 21.24
C ALA A 198 16.31 6.70 20.81
N PHE A 199 15.61 7.73 21.29
CA PHE A 199 14.20 7.94 20.95
C PHE A 199 13.97 8.09 19.44
N LEU A 200 14.78 8.91 18.75
CA LEU A 200 14.59 9.23 17.33
C LEU A 200 15.06 8.14 16.37
N LEU A 201 16.12 7.39 16.73
CA LEU A 201 16.86 6.54 15.80
C LEU A 201 17.04 5.09 16.23
N ASP A 202 16.82 4.75 17.51
CA ASP A 202 16.98 3.37 18.01
C ASP A 202 15.66 2.75 18.48
N ASP A 203 14.78 3.50 19.13
CA ASP A 203 13.49 3.01 19.63
C ASP A 203 12.59 2.49 18.52
N GLU A 204 12.01 1.30 18.72
CA GLU A 204 11.06 0.71 17.78
C GLU A 204 9.78 1.54 17.69
N LEU A 205 9.02 1.37 16.60
CA LEU A 205 7.68 1.95 16.49
C LEU A 205 6.74 1.34 17.53
N ASP A 206 5.87 2.17 18.08
CA ASP A 206 4.88 1.73 19.07
C ASP A 206 3.71 0.99 18.42
N LEU A 207 3.95 -0.27 18.06
CA LEU A 207 2.92 -1.17 17.57
C LEU A 207 2.21 -1.81 18.77
N GLY A 208 0.92 -1.49 18.95
CA GLY A 208 0.11 -2.10 20.00
C GLY A 208 -0.10 -3.60 19.79
N GLU A 209 -0.55 -4.26 20.84
CA GLU A 209 -0.68 -5.72 20.88
C GLU A 209 -1.64 -6.27 19.82
N PHE A 210 -2.73 -5.57 19.50
CA PHE A 210 -3.66 -6.01 18.44
C PHE A 210 -3.01 -6.00 17.06
N ARG A 211 -2.17 -5.02 16.76
CA ARG A 211 -1.38 -5.01 15.51
C ARG A 211 -0.42 -6.20 15.48
N LYS A 212 0.31 -6.42 16.58
CA LYS A 212 1.22 -7.58 16.72
C LYS A 212 0.49 -8.92 16.52
N ALA A 213 -0.68 -9.09 17.15
CA ALA A 213 -1.51 -10.28 17.03
C ALA A 213 -2.05 -10.46 15.61
N SER A 214 -2.55 -9.40 14.98
CA SER A 214 -3.03 -9.44 13.59
C SER A 214 -1.93 -9.87 12.62
N ILE A 215 -0.70 -9.35 12.77
CA ILE A 215 0.46 -9.75 11.96
C ILE A 215 0.72 -11.26 12.11
N GLU A 216 0.67 -11.77 13.34
CA GLU A 216 0.94 -13.17 13.60
C GLU A 216 -0.16 -14.07 13.01
N ILE A 217 -1.43 -13.69 13.17
CA ILE A 217 -2.56 -14.40 12.55
C ILE A 217 -2.42 -14.41 11.02
N GLU A 218 -2.11 -13.27 10.39
CA GLU A 218 -1.88 -13.20 8.95
C GLU A 218 -0.74 -14.12 8.50
N LYS A 219 0.35 -14.21 9.26
CA LYS A 219 1.48 -15.12 8.97
C LYS A 219 1.07 -16.58 9.09
N LEU A 220 0.35 -16.95 10.15
CA LEU A 220 -0.14 -18.32 10.37
C LEU A 220 -1.06 -18.76 9.22
N VAL A 221 -2.01 -17.89 8.84
CA VAL A 221 -2.92 -18.15 7.71
C VAL A 221 -2.18 -18.22 6.37
N ALA A 222 -1.13 -17.41 6.17
CA ALA A 222 -0.32 -17.46 4.96
C ALA A 222 0.60 -18.70 4.88
N ALA A 223 1.04 -19.22 6.02
CA ALA A 223 1.90 -20.40 6.11
C ALA A 223 1.11 -21.71 5.97
N ASP A 224 -0.17 -21.71 6.31
CA ASP A 224 -1.03 -22.88 6.21
C ASP A 224 -1.52 -23.12 4.77
N VAL A 225 -1.01 -24.21 4.18
CA VAL A 225 -1.34 -24.65 2.82
C VAL A 225 -2.79 -25.10 2.64
N GLU A 226 -3.50 -25.35 3.74
CA GLU A 226 -4.91 -25.72 3.81
C GLU A 226 -5.82 -24.61 4.35
N ALA A 227 -5.28 -23.42 4.63
CA ALA A 227 -6.08 -22.29 5.12
C ALA A 227 -7.28 -22.02 4.21
N ASP A 228 -8.45 -21.93 4.81
CA ASP A 228 -9.71 -21.74 4.12
C ASP A 228 -10.23 -20.30 4.22
N SER A 229 -11.47 -20.11 3.77
CA SER A 229 -12.09 -18.79 3.72
C SER A 229 -12.46 -18.27 5.11
N GLU A 230 -12.76 -19.14 6.07
CA GLU A 230 -13.03 -18.76 7.45
C GLU A 230 -11.75 -18.27 8.14
N ASP A 231 -10.63 -19.00 7.98
CA ASP A 231 -9.32 -18.59 8.49
C ASP A 231 -8.94 -17.18 8.01
N ARG A 232 -9.20 -16.89 6.73
CA ARG A 232 -8.94 -15.57 6.13
C ARG A 232 -9.91 -14.49 6.58
N LEU A 233 -11.18 -14.82 6.80
CA LEU A 233 -12.16 -13.89 7.37
C LEU A 233 -11.76 -13.52 8.80
N ASN A 234 -11.30 -14.47 9.60
CA ASN A 234 -10.79 -14.24 10.94
C ASN A 234 -9.53 -13.37 10.93
N ALA A 235 -8.58 -13.63 10.02
CA ALA A 235 -7.42 -12.76 9.82
C ALA A 235 -7.82 -11.33 9.42
N THR A 236 -8.82 -11.19 8.53
CA THR A 236 -9.36 -9.89 8.11
C THR A 236 -10.04 -9.16 9.27
N ALA A 237 -10.79 -9.86 10.11
CA ALA A 237 -11.41 -9.29 11.29
C ALA A 237 -10.36 -8.80 12.31
N ALA A 238 -9.30 -9.59 12.54
CA ALA A 238 -8.18 -9.20 13.38
C ALA A 238 -7.45 -7.97 12.80
N HIS A 239 -7.23 -7.94 11.48
CA HIS A 239 -6.64 -6.80 10.77
C HIS A 239 -7.49 -5.53 10.92
N ASN A 240 -8.81 -5.63 10.71
CA ASN A 240 -9.72 -4.50 10.85
C ASN A 240 -9.69 -3.93 12.27
N MET A 241 -9.68 -4.79 13.30
CA MET A 241 -9.52 -4.33 14.69
C MET A 241 -8.15 -3.67 14.93
N ALA A 242 -7.08 -4.27 14.41
CA ALA A 242 -5.73 -3.72 14.51
C ALA A 242 -5.59 -2.36 13.81
N SER A 243 -6.33 -2.12 12.73
CA SER A 243 -6.30 -0.86 11.98
C SER A 243 -6.79 0.35 12.81
N LEU A 244 -7.55 0.10 13.88
CA LEU A 244 -8.04 1.14 14.81
C LEU A 244 -6.95 1.70 15.72
N ASP A 245 -5.81 1.01 15.85
CA ASP A 245 -4.69 1.48 16.67
C ASP A 245 -3.82 2.48 15.90
N LEU A 246 -4.06 3.77 16.05
CA LEU A 246 -3.37 4.82 15.29
C LEU A 246 -2.25 5.51 16.08
N ALA A 247 -1.76 4.91 17.17
CA ALA A 247 -0.71 5.50 18.01
C ALA A 247 0.56 5.80 17.20
N ALA A 248 1.09 4.78 16.51
CA ALA A 248 2.27 4.93 15.65
C ALA A 248 2.01 5.86 14.45
N SER A 249 0.82 5.82 13.87
CA SER A 249 0.44 6.72 12.76
C SER A 249 0.49 8.19 13.17
N SER A 250 0.10 8.50 14.41
CA SER A 250 0.03 9.87 14.94
C SER A 250 1.41 10.53 15.12
N VAL A 251 2.47 9.75 15.22
CA VAL A 251 3.86 10.25 15.31
C VAL A 251 4.65 10.08 14.01
N ALA A 252 4.07 9.43 13.01
CA ALA A 252 4.76 9.01 11.78
C ALA A 252 5.39 10.19 11.02
N TRP A 253 4.70 11.32 10.93
CA TRP A 253 5.25 12.53 10.29
C TRP A 253 6.54 12.99 10.95
N PHE A 254 6.54 13.15 12.27
CA PHE A 254 7.71 13.65 12.98
C PHE A 254 8.92 12.74 12.78
N PHE A 255 8.76 11.43 12.97
CA PHE A 255 9.84 10.48 12.75
C PHE A 255 10.31 10.45 11.29
N GLY A 256 9.36 10.53 10.34
CA GLY A 256 9.67 10.62 8.91
C GLY A 256 10.47 11.87 8.58
N ASP A 257 10.00 13.04 9.00
CA ASP A 257 10.61 14.35 8.72
C ASP A 257 12.04 14.41 9.28
N ILE A 258 12.23 13.95 10.51
CA ILE A 258 13.54 13.90 11.18
C ILE A 258 14.48 12.91 10.50
N SER A 259 13.99 11.72 10.13
CA SER A 259 14.80 10.75 9.41
C SER A 259 15.26 11.31 8.06
N VAL A 260 14.37 12.01 7.35
CA VAL A 260 14.72 12.67 6.10
C VAL A 260 15.71 13.82 6.34
N ALA A 261 15.58 14.56 7.45
CA ALA A 261 16.51 15.62 7.82
C ALA A 261 17.95 15.10 7.95
N PHE A 262 18.14 13.96 8.64
CA PHE A 262 19.47 13.36 8.79
C PHE A 262 20.10 12.97 7.45
N ILE A 263 19.33 12.43 6.51
CA ILE A 263 19.89 12.03 5.21
C ILE A 263 20.12 13.22 4.25
N MET A 264 19.36 14.30 4.41
CA MET A 264 19.52 15.53 3.63
C MET A 264 20.76 16.33 4.06
N HIS A 265 21.02 16.41 5.37
CA HIS A 265 21.98 17.35 5.93
C HIS A 265 23.26 16.71 6.50
N ALA A 266 23.40 15.39 6.40
CA ALA A 266 24.57 14.70 6.95
C ALA A 266 25.87 15.18 6.33
N ARG A 267 26.78 15.66 7.19
CA ARG A 267 28.12 16.05 6.80
C ARG A 267 29.00 14.81 6.67
N THR A 268 29.68 14.68 5.53
CA THR A 268 30.48 13.48 5.19
C THR A 268 31.76 13.36 6.01
N ASP A 269 32.25 14.46 6.57
CA ASP A 269 33.44 14.56 7.42
C ASP A 269 33.16 14.26 8.90
N ASN A 270 31.89 14.25 9.33
CA ASN A 270 31.51 13.96 10.71
C ASN A 270 31.00 12.52 10.89
N ASN A 271 31.70 11.72 11.68
CA ASN A 271 31.33 10.33 11.99
C ASN A 271 29.95 10.20 12.64
N ARG A 272 29.56 11.14 13.49
CA ARG A 272 28.27 11.14 14.20
C ARG A 272 27.12 11.37 13.24
N ASP A 273 27.22 12.39 12.39
CA ASP A 273 26.19 12.71 11.39
C ASP A 273 26.03 11.57 10.37
N ARG A 274 27.14 10.95 9.95
CA ARG A 274 27.10 9.76 9.09
C ARG A 274 26.37 8.59 9.76
N ARG A 275 26.64 8.33 11.04
CA ARG A 275 25.94 7.28 11.81
C ARG A 275 24.44 7.54 11.85
N TRP A 276 24.03 8.77 12.17
CA TRP A 276 22.62 9.14 12.22
C TRP A 276 21.93 8.99 10.87
N ALA A 277 22.57 9.44 9.79
CA ALA A 277 22.03 9.25 8.44
C ALA A 277 21.92 7.78 8.03
N THR A 278 22.86 6.93 8.43
CA THR A 278 22.77 5.48 8.17
C THR A 278 21.59 4.85 8.93
N LYS A 279 21.42 5.16 10.22
CA LYS A 279 20.27 4.69 11.01
C LYS A 279 18.94 5.17 10.42
N ALA A 280 18.86 6.47 10.08
CA ALA A 280 17.68 7.07 9.46
C ALA A 280 17.36 6.47 8.09
N MET A 281 18.35 6.25 7.24
CA MET A 281 18.18 5.59 5.93
C MET A 281 17.64 4.17 6.11
N ALA A 282 18.21 3.39 7.05
CA ALA A 282 17.73 2.03 7.31
C ALA A 282 16.25 2.01 7.74
N ARG A 283 15.81 2.96 8.58
CA ARG A 283 14.40 3.12 8.95
C ARG A 283 13.52 3.49 7.76
N LEU A 284 13.93 4.50 7.00
CA LEU A 284 13.20 4.97 5.83
C LEU A 284 13.10 3.92 4.72
N VAL A 285 13.98 2.92 4.69
CA VAL A 285 13.84 1.75 3.83
C VAL A 285 12.93 0.70 4.47
N ALA A 286 13.18 0.34 5.73
CA ALA A 286 12.47 -0.75 6.40
C ALA A 286 10.97 -0.48 6.58
N TRP A 287 10.61 0.76 6.92
CA TRP A 287 9.21 1.13 7.20
C TRP A 287 8.29 1.02 5.98
N PRO A 288 8.57 1.69 4.85
CA PRO A 288 7.66 1.65 3.71
C PRO A 288 7.74 0.36 2.88
N THR A 289 8.83 -0.41 2.98
CA THR A 289 8.95 -1.70 2.26
C THR A 289 8.30 -2.87 3.03
N SER A 290 8.12 -2.72 4.34
CA SER A 290 7.33 -3.64 5.17
C SER A 290 5.83 -3.34 4.99
N LYS A 291 5.08 -4.33 4.47
CA LYS A 291 3.61 -4.23 4.29
C LYS A 291 2.93 -3.70 5.56
N THR A 292 3.20 -4.38 6.67
CA THR A 292 2.63 -4.08 7.99
C THR A 292 2.93 -2.67 8.48
N ILE A 293 4.19 -2.25 8.38
CA ILE A 293 4.58 -0.92 8.89
C ILE A 293 4.02 0.15 7.96
N ARG A 294 4.05 -0.06 6.63
CA ARG A 294 3.48 0.86 5.66
C ARG A 294 1.98 1.06 5.84
N GLU A 295 1.23 0.01 6.15
CA GLU A 295 -0.20 0.07 6.49
C GLU A 295 -0.46 0.83 7.79
N THR A 296 0.50 0.78 8.73
CA THR A 296 0.39 1.48 10.02
C THR A 296 0.72 2.97 9.90
N LEU A 297 1.78 3.32 9.18
CA LEU A 297 2.25 4.71 9.07
C LEU A 297 1.52 5.50 7.99
N GLY A 298 0.98 4.82 6.98
CA GLY A 298 0.13 5.42 5.96
C GLY A 298 0.82 6.54 5.17
N ASP A 299 0.01 7.49 4.72
CA ASP A 299 0.46 8.63 3.92
C ASP A 299 1.31 9.63 4.69
N SER A 300 1.28 9.61 6.02
CA SER A 300 2.13 10.47 6.82
C SER A 300 3.61 10.23 6.51
N LEU A 301 4.00 8.97 6.35
CA LEU A 301 5.35 8.60 5.98
C LEU A 301 5.70 9.06 4.55
N THR A 302 4.80 8.85 3.59
CA THR A 302 4.99 9.26 2.19
C THR A 302 5.15 10.78 2.06
N ASP A 303 4.33 11.53 2.78
CA ASP A 303 4.40 13.00 2.83
C ASP A 303 5.76 13.48 3.39
N SER A 304 6.25 12.85 4.45
CA SER A 304 7.59 13.15 4.98
C SER A 304 8.71 12.82 3.99
N MET A 305 8.58 11.71 3.26
CA MET A 305 9.58 11.20 2.31
C MET A 305 9.66 11.97 0.98
N ARG A 306 8.75 12.91 0.71
CA ARG A 306 8.75 13.74 -0.51
C ARG A 306 10.13 14.25 -0.97
N PRO A 307 11.03 14.76 -0.09
CA PRO A 307 12.35 15.23 -0.51
C PRO A 307 13.24 14.13 -1.13
N ILE A 308 13.05 12.88 -0.71
CA ILE A 308 13.73 11.72 -1.30
C ILE A 308 13.30 11.56 -2.77
N TYR A 309 11.99 11.63 -3.03
CA TYR A 309 11.43 11.43 -4.37
C TYR A 309 11.71 12.60 -5.32
N TRP A 310 11.88 13.82 -4.80
CA TRP A 310 12.16 15.02 -5.61
C TRP A 310 13.63 15.16 -6.01
N SER A 311 14.54 14.61 -5.21
CA SER A 311 15.97 14.80 -5.37
C SER A 311 16.60 13.56 -5.99
N LYS A 312 17.06 13.66 -7.26
CA LYS A 312 17.73 12.54 -7.95
C LYS A 312 18.87 11.93 -7.11
N PRO A 313 19.79 12.71 -6.49
CA PRO A 313 20.84 12.13 -5.64
C PRO A 313 20.30 11.36 -4.43
N LEU A 314 19.25 11.87 -3.76
CA LEU A 314 18.65 11.18 -2.62
C LEU A 314 17.89 9.93 -3.05
N LEU A 315 17.15 9.99 -4.18
CA LEU A 315 16.44 8.85 -4.73
C LEU A 315 17.41 7.71 -5.10
N ILE A 316 18.55 8.02 -5.72
CA ILE A 316 19.59 7.03 -6.02
C ILE A 316 20.11 6.39 -4.72
N LYS A 317 20.51 7.21 -3.75
CA LYS A 317 21.02 6.72 -2.45
C LYS A 317 20.00 5.86 -1.70
N PHE A 318 18.73 6.27 -1.72
CA PHE A 318 17.62 5.54 -1.13
C PHE A 318 17.36 4.21 -1.85
N SER A 319 17.41 4.21 -3.18
CA SER A 319 17.23 3.01 -4.01
C SER A 319 18.35 2.01 -3.79
N HIS A 320 19.61 2.46 -3.73
CA HIS A 320 20.76 1.59 -3.42
C HIS A 320 20.72 1.04 -2.00
N ALA A 321 20.05 1.72 -1.07
CA ALA A 321 19.78 1.20 0.26
C ALA A 321 18.62 0.17 0.31
N GLY A 322 17.95 -0.12 -0.83
CA GLY A 322 16.82 -1.05 -0.92
C GLY A 322 15.44 -0.39 -0.86
N GLY A 323 15.38 0.94 -0.90
CA GLY A 323 14.14 1.71 -0.76
C GLY A 323 13.25 1.78 -2.00
N LEU A 324 13.70 1.32 -3.18
CA LEU A 324 12.98 1.54 -4.43
C LEU A 324 11.55 0.95 -4.44
N ALA A 325 11.32 -0.16 -3.74
CA ALA A 325 9.98 -0.72 -3.58
C ALA A 325 9.00 0.23 -2.88
N ALA A 326 9.49 1.10 -1.99
CA ALA A 326 8.66 2.09 -1.30
C ALA A 326 8.02 3.08 -2.28
N LEU A 327 8.79 3.56 -3.26
CA LEU A 327 8.29 4.50 -4.27
C LEU A 327 7.17 3.86 -5.12
N PHE A 328 7.34 2.60 -5.53
CA PHE A 328 6.29 1.87 -6.23
C PHE A 328 5.08 1.61 -5.32
N GLY A 329 5.29 1.25 -4.06
CA GLY A 329 4.23 1.04 -3.08
C GLY A 329 3.40 2.31 -2.82
N ASP A 330 4.05 3.47 -2.74
CA ASP A 330 3.41 4.77 -2.58
C ASP A 330 2.69 5.22 -3.85
N TRP A 331 3.22 4.92 -5.04
CA TRP A 331 2.51 5.14 -6.29
C TRP A 331 1.22 4.31 -6.42
N THR A 332 1.17 3.15 -5.77
CA THR A 332 -0.04 2.32 -5.71
C THR A 332 -1.00 2.84 -4.65
N ASN A 333 -0.54 3.00 -3.41
CA ASN A 333 -1.42 3.09 -2.24
C ASN A 333 -1.54 4.48 -1.60
N SER A 334 -0.80 5.49 -2.06
CA SER A 334 -0.75 6.79 -1.37
C SER A 334 -1.67 7.84 -1.97
N ASN A 335 -2.22 8.72 -1.12
CA ASN A 335 -2.81 10.00 -1.57
C ASN A 335 -1.79 10.93 -2.25
N CYS A 336 -0.48 10.66 -2.08
CA CYS A 336 0.61 11.34 -2.78
C CYS A 336 0.96 10.69 -4.13
N ARG A 337 0.09 9.86 -4.71
CA ARG A 337 0.35 9.08 -5.91
C ARG A 337 0.93 9.86 -7.08
N GLN A 338 0.38 11.04 -7.41
CA GLN A 338 0.85 11.85 -8.54
C GLN A 338 2.32 12.21 -8.39
N LEU A 339 2.75 12.45 -7.15
CA LEU A 339 4.14 12.75 -6.88
C LEU A 339 5.05 11.55 -7.16
N CYS A 340 4.60 10.37 -6.75
CA CYS A 340 5.33 9.13 -6.96
C CYS A 340 5.37 8.80 -8.46
N GLU A 341 4.29 9.06 -9.19
CA GLU A 341 4.21 8.95 -10.65
C GLU A 341 5.24 9.86 -11.33
N ASP A 342 5.28 11.15 -10.97
CA ASP A 342 6.26 12.10 -11.50
C ASP A 342 7.70 11.64 -11.23
N ALA A 343 7.97 11.12 -10.03
CA ALA A 343 9.28 10.61 -9.65
C ALA A 343 9.67 9.37 -10.47
N LEU A 344 8.73 8.45 -10.71
CA LEU A 344 8.92 7.25 -11.51
C LEU A 344 9.12 7.57 -13.00
N GLU A 345 8.41 8.56 -13.54
CA GLU A 345 8.58 9.01 -14.93
C GLU A 345 9.94 9.64 -15.20
N ASN A 346 10.51 10.31 -14.20
CA ASN A 346 11.77 11.07 -14.30
C ASN A 346 12.95 10.38 -13.60
N MET A 347 12.76 9.12 -13.23
CA MET A 347 13.72 8.34 -12.44
C MET A 347 15.01 8.05 -13.25
N PRO A 348 16.20 8.31 -12.68
CA PRO A 348 17.46 7.98 -13.35
C PRO A 348 17.66 6.46 -13.47
N ASP A 349 18.40 6.00 -14.48
CA ASP A 349 18.65 4.56 -14.70
C ASP A 349 19.47 3.96 -13.52
N GLU A 350 20.31 4.79 -12.89
CA GLU A 350 21.21 4.47 -11.78
C GLU A 350 20.48 3.93 -10.53
N VAL A 351 19.20 4.24 -10.34
CA VAL A 351 18.43 3.72 -9.19
C VAL A 351 18.31 2.20 -9.24
N TRP A 352 18.38 1.62 -10.44
CA TRP A 352 18.19 0.18 -10.64
C TRP A 352 19.45 -0.60 -10.31
N GLU A 353 20.60 0.06 -10.14
CA GLU A 353 21.85 -0.58 -9.77
C GLU A 353 21.80 -1.10 -8.32
N ASN A 354 22.62 -2.11 -8.02
CA ASN A 354 22.83 -2.66 -6.67
C ASN A 354 21.56 -3.18 -5.95
N GLN A 355 20.52 -3.57 -6.69
CA GLN A 355 19.32 -4.14 -6.07
C GLN A 355 19.58 -5.57 -5.58
N THR A 356 19.28 -5.81 -4.31
CA THR A 356 19.36 -7.14 -3.73
C THR A 356 18.16 -8.01 -4.17
N PRO A 357 18.25 -9.36 -4.08
CA PRO A 357 17.11 -10.22 -4.35
C PRO A 357 15.86 -9.88 -3.51
N ALA A 358 16.06 -9.47 -2.25
CA ALA A 358 14.97 -9.04 -1.37
C ALA A 358 14.33 -7.73 -1.86
N SER A 359 15.14 -6.75 -2.29
CA SER A 359 14.64 -5.50 -2.89
C SER A 359 13.85 -5.75 -4.16
N LEU A 360 14.38 -6.57 -5.08
CA LEU A 360 13.70 -6.93 -6.33
C LEU A 360 12.37 -7.64 -6.07
N LEU A 361 12.33 -8.56 -5.10
CA LEU A 361 11.08 -9.19 -4.71
C LEU A 361 10.06 -8.15 -4.21
N ALA A 362 10.48 -7.21 -3.36
CA ALA A 362 9.61 -6.15 -2.87
C ALA A 362 9.11 -5.24 -4.01
N ILE A 363 9.99 -4.84 -4.95
CA ILE A 363 9.61 -4.03 -6.12
C ILE A 363 8.57 -4.77 -6.97
N THR A 364 8.83 -6.03 -7.32
CA THR A 364 7.91 -6.82 -8.14
C THR A 364 6.54 -7.02 -7.47
N ARG A 365 6.50 -7.16 -6.14
CA ARG A 365 5.25 -7.20 -5.37
C ARG A 365 4.44 -5.91 -5.50
N GLU A 366 5.07 -4.74 -5.38
CA GLU A 366 4.32 -3.47 -5.50
C GLU A 366 3.87 -3.19 -6.94
N LEU A 367 4.66 -3.60 -7.94
CA LEU A 367 4.25 -3.58 -9.35
C LEU A 367 3.05 -4.50 -9.62
N GLN A 368 3.02 -5.68 -9.01
CA GLN A 368 1.90 -6.61 -9.10
C GLN A 368 0.62 -6.00 -8.54
N LYS A 369 0.68 -5.40 -7.33
CA LYS A 369 -0.48 -4.70 -6.75
C LYS A 369 -0.99 -3.59 -7.67
N LYS A 370 -0.09 -2.84 -8.30
CA LYS A 370 -0.49 -1.80 -9.26
C LYS A 370 -1.30 -2.36 -10.43
N LEU A 371 -0.87 -3.51 -10.96
CA LEU A 371 -1.57 -4.21 -12.02
C LEU A 371 -2.93 -4.76 -11.57
N GLU A 372 -3.10 -5.05 -10.27
CA GLU A 372 -4.38 -5.51 -9.69
C GLU A 372 -5.43 -4.39 -9.63
N GLU A 373 -5.00 -3.19 -9.22
CA GLU A 373 -5.91 -2.09 -8.92
C GLU A 373 -6.33 -1.29 -10.15
N GLU A 374 -5.52 -1.27 -11.21
CA GLU A 374 -5.70 -0.31 -12.30
C GLU A 374 -5.77 -0.91 -13.70
N SER A 375 -6.65 -0.34 -14.51
CA SER A 375 -6.63 -0.56 -15.95
C SER A 375 -5.34 0.02 -16.53
N MET A 376 -4.71 -0.72 -17.44
CA MET A 376 -3.52 -0.29 -18.18
C MET A 376 -3.81 0.94 -19.06
N ASP A 377 -3.66 2.14 -18.50
CA ASP A 377 -3.64 3.38 -19.26
C ASP A 377 -2.22 3.68 -19.80
N ARG A 378 -2.06 4.82 -20.47
CA ARG A 378 -0.80 5.16 -21.12
C ARG A 378 0.34 5.42 -20.11
N SER A 379 0.11 6.12 -19.00
CA SER A 379 1.18 6.44 -18.04
C SER A 379 1.57 5.21 -17.23
N VAL A 380 0.58 4.44 -16.78
CA VAL A 380 0.78 3.15 -16.10
C VAL A 380 1.57 2.20 -16.99
N THR A 381 1.20 2.06 -18.26
CA THR A 381 1.91 1.20 -19.22
C THR A 381 3.36 1.64 -19.41
N TYR A 382 3.62 2.95 -19.49
CA TYR A 382 4.97 3.48 -19.66
C TYR A 382 5.88 3.18 -18.46
N ILE A 383 5.40 3.44 -17.25
CA ILE A 383 6.14 3.18 -16.00
C ILE A 383 6.42 1.68 -15.85
N LEU A 384 5.41 0.84 -16.07
CA LEU A 384 5.56 -0.63 -16.03
C LEU A 384 6.57 -1.12 -17.07
N THR A 385 6.48 -0.64 -18.30
CA THR A 385 7.41 -0.99 -19.38
C THR A 385 8.85 -0.65 -18.99
N ASN A 386 9.07 0.53 -18.42
CA ASN A 386 10.40 0.97 -17.95
C ASN A 386 10.91 0.11 -16.79
N ALA A 387 10.06 -0.21 -15.82
CA ALA A 387 10.44 -1.02 -14.67
C ALA A 387 10.81 -2.44 -15.10
N PHE A 388 9.97 -3.09 -15.90
CA PHE A 388 10.19 -4.47 -16.36
C PHE A 388 11.43 -4.55 -17.27
N PHE A 389 11.63 -3.58 -18.16
CA PHE A 389 12.83 -3.47 -18.97
C PHE A 389 14.10 -3.38 -18.11
N ASN A 390 14.12 -2.49 -17.11
CA ASN A 390 15.30 -2.28 -16.27
C ASN A 390 15.61 -3.49 -15.38
N ILE A 391 14.58 -4.10 -14.77
CA ILE A 391 14.73 -5.32 -13.98
C ILE A 391 15.35 -6.43 -14.84
N TYR A 392 14.80 -6.66 -16.04
CA TYR A 392 15.30 -7.70 -16.93
C TYR A 392 16.70 -7.41 -17.46
N ARG A 393 16.98 -6.17 -17.89
CA ARG A 393 18.29 -5.75 -18.41
C ARG A 393 19.40 -6.03 -17.41
N GLN A 394 19.16 -5.77 -16.12
CA GLN A 394 20.19 -5.89 -15.08
C GLN A 394 20.22 -7.26 -14.39
N TYR A 395 19.07 -7.91 -14.21
CA TYR A 395 18.94 -9.10 -13.36
C TYR A 395 18.40 -10.33 -14.11
N GLY A 396 18.11 -10.19 -15.40
CA GLY A 396 17.58 -11.25 -16.25
C GLY A 396 16.20 -11.73 -15.81
N LEU A 397 15.93 -13.02 -16.05
CA LEU A 397 14.61 -13.62 -15.83
C LEU A 397 14.35 -14.06 -14.38
N ALA A 398 15.37 -14.06 -13.52
CA ALA A 398 15.25 -14.60 -12.17
C ALA A 398 14.21 -13.86 -11.29
N PRO A 399 14.17 -12.51 -11.25
CA PRO A 399 13.18 -11.79 -10.46
C PRO A 399 11.74 -12.08 -10.87
N PHE A 400 11.48 -12.21 -12.18
CA PHE A 400 10.14 -12.52 -12.71
C PHE A 400 9.67 -13.93 -12.29
N LYS A 401 10.57 -14.92 -12.36
CA LYS A 401 10.26 -16.30 -11.89
C LYS A 401 10.05 -16.37 -10.39
N GLN A 402 10.70 -15.51 -9.62
CA GLN A 402 10.49 -15.43 -8.19
C GLN A 402 9.14 -14.77 -7.88
N ALA A 403 8.88 -13.61 -8.49
CA ALA A 403 7.61 -12.89 -8.37
C ALA A 403 6.41 -13.77 -8.76
N SER A 404 6.51 -14.53 -9.85
CA SER A 404 5.43 -15.42 -10.30
C SER A 404 5.00 -16.43 -9.25
N ARG A 405 5.90 -16.89 -8.37
CA ARG A 405 5.56 -17.84 -7.30
C ARG A 405 4.69 -17.21 -6.19
N HIS A 406 4.65 -15.88 -6.14
CA HIS A 406 3.88 -15.12 -5.15
C HIS A 406 2.60 -14.52 -5.76
N GLU A 407 2.36 -14.70 -7.05
CA GLU A 407 1.10 -14.31 -7.70
C GLU A 407 -0.07 -15.12 -7.13
N LYS A 408 -1.11 -14.43 -6.68
CA LYS A 408 -2.31 -15.08 -6.13
C LYS A 408 -3.35 -15.24 -7.24
N GLN A 409 -4.32 -16.08 -7.00
CA GLN A 409 -5.37 -16.40 -7.97
C GLN A 409 -6.13 -15.18 -8.51
N HIS A 410 -6.43 -14.20 -7.67
CA HIS A 410 -7.17 -12.99 -8.07
C HIS A 410 -6.27 -11.89 -8.63
N THR A 411 -4.97 -12.16 -8.75
CA THR A 411 -3.99 -11.20 -9.21
C THR A 411 -3.67 -11.44 -10.68
N PRO A 412 -3.29 -10.39 -11.44
CA PRO A 412 -2.76 -10.56 -12.78
C PRO A 412 -1.58 -11.52 -12.78
N MET A 413 -1.64 -12.54 -13.63
CA MET A 413 -0.58 -13.54 -13.81
C MET A 413 0.54 -12.99 -14.72
N THR A 414 0.87 -11.72 -14.56
CA THR A 414 1.71 -10.96 -15.49
C THR A 414 3.15 -11.44 -15.43
N PHE A 415 3.70 -11.64 -14.24
CA PHE A 415 5.07 -12.14 -14.05
C PHE A 415 5.20 -13.59 -14.51
N TYR A 416 4.23 -14.46 -14.16
CA TYR A 416 4.23 -15.83 -14.68
C TYR A 416 4.19 -15.84 -16.21
N TYR A 417 3.25 -15.09 -16.81
CA TYR A 417 3.07 -15.06 -18.26
C TYR A 417 4.35 -14.58 -18.97
N PHE A 418 4.96 -13.48 -18.50
CA PHE A 418 6.19 -12.98 -19.10
C PHE A 418 7.37 -13.92 -18.90
N ALA A 419 7.55 -14.46 -17.69
CA ALA A 419 8.60 -15.43 -17.42
C ALA A 419 8.48 -16.66 -18.31
N HIS A 420 7.25 -17.12 -18.54
CA HIS A 420 6.93 -18.24 -19.40
C HIS A 420 7.19 -17.94 -20.88
N ARG A 421 6.66 -16.83 -21.42
CA ARG A 421 6.81 -16.45 -22.84
C ARG A 421 8.26 -16.19 -23.21
N ILE A 422 8.99 -15.41 -22.40
CA ILE A 422 10.40 -15.12 -22.64
C ILE A 422 11.21 -16.42 -22.70
N LYS A 423 10.94 -17.37 -21.80
CA LYS A 423 11.64 -18.65 -21.77
C LYS A 423 11.22 -19.59 -22.90
N GLN A 424 9.93 -19.77 -23.14
CA GLN A 424 9.42 -20.77 -24.10
C GLN A 424 9.58 -20.32 -25.55
N ASP A 425 9.34 -19.04 -25.84
CA ASP A 425 9.41 -18.51 -27.20
C ASP A 425 10.80 -17.94 -27.54
N GLY A 426 11.73 -17.93 -26.58
CA GLY A 426 13.09 -17.42 -26.79
C GLY A 426 13.14 -15.92 -27.08
N LEU A 427 12.27 -15.13 -26.45
CA LEU A 427 12.21 -13.68 -26.67
C LEU A 427 13.43 -13.00 -26.04
N GLU A 428 14.16 -12.18 -26.80
CA GLU A 428 15.40 -11.55 -26.33
C GLU A 428 15.19 -10.25 -25.53
N MET A 429 13.99 -9.65 -25.57
CA MET A 429 13.56 -8.48 -24.78
C MET A 429 14.63 -7.37 -24.65
N ARG A 430 15.12 -6.85 -25.79
CA ARG A 430 16.28 -5.93 -25.85
C ARG A 430 15.90 -4.47 -25.65
N THR A 431 14.65 -4.10 -25.90
CA THR A 431 14.18 -2.72 -25.92
C THR A 431 12.91 -2.53 -25.09
N ARG A 432 12.60 -1.28 -24.72
CA ARG A 432 11.32 -0.92 -24.09
C ARG A 432 10.12 -1.27 -24.98
N GLU A 433 10.28 -1.15 -26.29
CA GLU A 433 9.24 -1.50 -27.26
C GLU A 433 8.90 -3.00 -27.25
N ASP A 434 9.88 -3.88 -27.01
CA ASP A 434 9.63 -5.33 -26.87
C ASP A 434 8.71 -5.62 -25.67
N TRP A 435 8.94 -4.93 -24.55
CA TRP A 435 8.11 -5.02 -23.35
C TRP A 435 6.71 -4.46 -23.58
N TYR A 436 6.60 -3.29 -24.23
CA TYR A 436 5.31 -2.71 -24.59
C TYR A 436 4.45 -3.69 -25.41
N ARG A 437 5.03 -4.34 -26.43
CA ARG A 437 4.34 -5.34 -27.24
C ARG A 437 3.89 -6.53 -26.42
N LEU A 438 4.72 -7.01 -25.49
CA LEU A 438 4.35 -8.12 -24.61
C LEU A 438 3.21 -7.77 -23.65
N PHE A 439 3.17 -6.52 -23.15
CA PHE A 439 2.02 -6.00 -22.39
C PHE A 439 0.75 -5.93 -23.24
N VAL A 440 0.86 -5.44 -24.49
CA VAL A 440 -0.27 -5.42 -25.44
C VAL A 440 -0.78 -6.84 -25.71
N ASP A 441 0.10 -7.81 -25.92
CA ASP A 441 -0.26 -9.21 -26.11
C ASP A 441 -0.94 -9.80 -24.87
N TYR A 442 -0.43 -9.50 -23.67
CA TYR A 442 -1.06 -9.90 -22.42
C TYR A 442 -2.47 -9.31 -22.26
N SER A 443 -2.65 -8.03 -22.62
CA SER A 443 -3.96 -7.36 -22.54
C SER A 443 -5.01 -7.93 -23.50
N LYS A 444 -4.56 -8.61 -24.57
CA LYS A 444 -5.38 -9.27 -25.60
C LYS A 444 -5.47 -10.79 -25.40
N MET A 445 -5.16 -11.27 -24.20
CA MET A 445 -5.21 -12.70 -23.92
C MET A 445 -6.66 -13.14 -23.64
N PRO A 446 -7.13 -14.23 -24.27
CA PRO A 446 -8.46 -14.75 -24.00
C PRO A 446 -8.63 -15.13 -22.53
N ARG A 447 -9.82 -14.85 -21.96
CA ARG A 447 -10.13 -15.10 -20.55
C ARG A 447 -9.77 -16.52 -20.08
N ARG A 448 -9.98 -17.55 -20.90
CA ARG A 448 -9.63 -18.93 -20.49
C ARG A 448 -8.14 -19.21 -20.47
N MET A 449 -7.34 -18.54 -21.29
CA MET A 449 -5.89 -18.62 -21.16
C MET A 449 -5.46 -17.99 -19.84
N HIS A 450 -6.02 -16.84 -19.47
CA HIS A 450 -5.80 -16.26 -18.13
C HIS A 450 -6.16 -17.25 -17.02
N MET A 451 -7.36 -17.84 -17.07
CA MET A 451 -7.80 -18.81 -16.05
C MET A 451 -6.89 -20.04 -15.98
N ARG A 452 -6.35 -20.51 -17.11
CA ARG A 452 -5.41 -21.63 -17.14
C ARG A 452 -4.07 -21.26 -16.49
N TYR A 453 -3.54 -20.08 -16.80
CA TYR A 453 -2.32 -19.58 -16.15
C TYR A 453 -2.52 -19.38 -14.65
N GLN A 454 -3.66 -18.82 -14.24
CA GLN A 454 -4.04 -18.68 -12.84
C GLN A 454 -4.09 -20.04 -12.15
N TRP A 455 -4.79 -21.02 -12.72
CA TRP A 455 -4.91 -22.36 -12.13
C TRP A 455 -3.55 -23.01 -11.87
N GLY A 456 -2.63 -22.92 -12.85
CA GLY A 456 -1.27 -23.44 -12.72
C GLY A 456 -0.49 -22.85 -11.55
N ASN A 457 -0.85 -21.64 -11.10
CA ASN A 457 -0.20 -20.95 -10.00
C ASN A 457 -1.04 -20.90 -8.70
N THR A 458 -2.29 -21.37 -8.74
CA THR A 458 -3.18 -21.39 -7.56
C THR A 458 -2.70 -22.44 -6.55
N PRO A 459 -2.55 -22.10 -5.25
CA PRO A 459 -2.23 -23.07 -4.19
C PRO A 459 -3.30 -24.15 -4.03
N LEU A 460 -2.92 -25.30 -3.47
CA LEU A 460 -3.79 -26.47 -3.37
C LEU A 460 -5.14 -26.19 -2.68
N ALA A 461 -5.15 -25.56 -1.50
CA ALA A 461 -6.40 -25.21 -0.81
C ALA A 461 -7.38 -24.45 -1.70
N ARG A 462 -6.86 -23.46 -2.43
CA ARG A 462 -7.66 -22.61 -3.31
C ARG A 462 -8.21 -23.38 -4.51
N ARG A 463 -7.46 -24.34 -5.05
CA ARG A 463 -7.98 -25.21 -6.13
C ARG A 463 -9.24 -25.96 -5.71
N TRP A 464 -9.30 -26.40 -4.45
CA TRP A 464 -10.49 -27.04 -3.89
C TRP A 464 -11.64 -26.05 -3.70
N GLU A 465 -11.38 -24.85 -3.19
CA GLU A 465 -12.40 -23.82 -3.00
C GLU A 465 -13.03 -23.33 -4.30
N TYR A 466 -12.25 -23.30 -5.38
CA TYR A 466 -12.65 -22.67 -6.65
C TYR A 466 -12.93 -23.68 -7.77
N LEU A 467 -13.25 -24.93 -7.44
CA LEU A 467 -13.66 -25.96 -8.41
C LEU A 467 -14.79 -25.48 -9.33
N GLU A 468 -15.71 -24.67 -8.83
CA GLU A 468 -16.85 -24.17 -9.60
C GLU A 468 -16.46 -23.07 -10.60
N SER A 469 -15.31 -22.41 -10.39
CA SER A 469 -14.86 -21.25 -11.17
C SER A 469 -13.89 -21.60 -12.29
N TYR A 470 -13.23 -22.77 -12.24
CA TYR A 470 -12.20 -23.19 -13.19
C TYR A 470 -12.59 -24.45 -13.97
N GLY A 471 -11.68 -24.93 -14.81
CA GLY A 471 -11.83 -26.21 -15.48
C GLY A 471 -12.86 -26.21 -16.62
N CYS A 472 -13.70 -27.24 -16.61
CA CYS A 472 -14.71 -27.48 -17.64
C CYS A 472 -15.96 -26.61 -17.48
N CYS A 473 -16.45 -26.03 -18.58
CA CYS A 473 -17.63 -25.16 -18.60
C CYS A 473 -18.97 -25.90 -18.71
N ALA A 474 -18.95 -27.23 -18.90
CA ALA A 474 -20.20 -27.99 -18.99
C ALA A 474 -20.83 -28.12 -17.60
N ASP A 475 -22.11 -27.75 -17.48
CA ASP A 475 -22.87 -27.81 -16.22
C ASP A 475 -22.82 -29.21 -15.60
N ASP A 476 -23.01 -30.25 -16.41
CA ASP A 476 -23.00 -31.65 -15.98
C ASP A 476 -21.65 -32.33 -16.19
N CYS A 477 -20.53 -31.62 -15.97
CA CYS A 477 -19.20 -32.21 -16.09
C CYS A 477 -19.01 -33.32 -15.04
N PRO A 478 -18.88 -34.61 -15.44
CA PRO A 478 -18.80 -35.72 -14.48
C PRO A 478 -17.58 -35.61 -13.56
N GLU A 479 -16.46 -35.16 -14.14
CA GLU A 479 -15.21 -34.97 -13.42
C GLU A 479 -15.32 -33.88 -12.35
N ARG A 480 -16.01 -32.77 -12.67
CA ARG A 480 -16.25 -31.70 -11.69
C ARG A 480 -17.12 -32.21 -10.53
N HIS A 481 -18.18 -32.96 -10.83
CA HIS A 481 -19.04 -33.53 -9.78
C HIS A 481 -18.29 -34.50 -8.87
N GLU A 482 -17.42 -35.34 -9.44
CA GLU A 482 -16.61 -36.24 -8.64
C GLU A 482 -15.58 -35.49 -7.77
N LEU A 483 -14.92 -34.45 -8.29
CA LEU A 483 -14.03 -33.61 -7.50
C LEU A 483 -14.77 -32.86 -6.37
N LEU A 484 -16.00 -32.40 -6.63
CA LEU A 484 -16.86 -31.78 -5.60
C LEU A 484 -17.26 -32.78 -4.51
N ARG A 485 -17.56 -34.03 -4.89
CA ARG A 485 -17.84 -35.13 -3.95
C ARG A 485 -16.61 -35.43 -3.09
N LEU A 486 -15.43 -35.53 -3.71
CA LEU A 486 -14.18 -35.74 -2.99
C LEU A 486 -13.88 -34.59 -2.04
N ARG A 487 -14.10 -33.34 -2.46
CA ARG A 487 -13.96 -32.15 -1.61
C ARG A 487 -14.81 -32.25 -0.34
N ALA A 488 -16.07 -32.66 -0.46
CA ALA A 488 -16.97 -32.80 0.69
C ALA A 488 -16.53 -33.86 1.71
N GLY A 489 -15.72 -34.84 1.28
CA GLY A 489 -15.16 -35.87 2.16
C GLY A 489 -13.74 -35.58 2.66
N ARG A 490 -13.14 -34.42 2.33
CA ARG A 490 -11.77 -34.09 2.75
C ARG A 490 -11.73 -33.80 4.26
N ILE A 491 -10.66 -34.25 4.89
CA ILE A 491 -10.32 -33.97 6.28
C ILE A 491 -9.04 -33.13 6.28
N ARG A 492 -9.05 -31.98 6.95
CA ARG A 492 -7.85 -31.13 7.11
C ARG A 492 -6.71 -31.94 7.72
N GLY A 493 -5.51 -31.83 7.16
CA GLY A 493 -4.31 -32.57 7.51
C GLY A 493 -4.16 -33.92 6.81
N VAL A 494 -5.19 -34.42 6.11
CA VAL A 494 -5.14 -35.70 5.38
C VAL A 494 -5.07 -35.44 3.88
N ARG A 495 -3.96 -35.81 3.26
CA ARG A 495 -3.68 -35.57 1.83
C ARG A 495 -3.75 -36.84 1.00
N ASP A 496 -4.29 -36.71 -0.20
CA ASP A 496 -4.36 -37.76 -1.22
C ASP A 496 -3.71 -37.24 -2.51
N GLU A 497 -2.44 -37.59 -2.71
CA GLU A 497 -1.65 -37.09 -3.84
C GLU A 497 -2.26 -37.44 -5.20
N ALA A 498 -2.94 -38.59 -5.33
CA ALA A 498 -3.54 -39.00 -6.58
C ALA A 498 -4.76 -38.13 -6.92
N VAL A 499 -5.60 -37.86 -5.93
CA VAL A 499 -6.75 -36.96 -6.08
C VAL A 499 -6.29 -35.52 -6.34
N GLU A 500 -5.22 -35.07 -5.69
CA GLU A 500 -4.67 -33.72 -5.88
C GLU A 500 -4.03 -33.55 -7.26
N ALA A 501 -3.32 -34.56 -7.77
CA ALA A 501 -2.80 -34.56 -9.14
C ALA A 501 -3.93 -34.53 -10.19
N ARG A 502 -5.01 -35.27 -9.92
CA ARG A 502 -6.21 -35.30 -10.76
C ARG A 502 -6.92 -33.93 -10.78
N LEU A 503 -6.99 -33.25 -9.63
CA LEU A 503 -7.48 -31.88 -9.52
C LEU A 503 -6.63 -30.90 -10.34
N ASP A 504 -5.30 -30.96 -10.20
CA ASP A 504 -4.37 -30.12 -10.96
C ASP A 504 -4.59 -30.26 -12.46
N GLU A 505 -4.62 -31.51 -12.95
CA GLU A 505 -4.85 -31.83 -14.35
C GLU A 505 -6.19 -31.32 -14.87
N TRP A 506 -7.26 -31.50 -14.08
CA TRP A 506 -8.61 -31.11 -14.48
C TRP A 506 -8.74 -29.60 -14.75
N GLY A 507 -8.08 -28.75 -13.98
CA GLY A 507 -8.09 -27.31 -14.24
C GLY A 507 -7.05 -26.85 -15.27
N ALA A 508 -5.94 -27.57 -15.42
CA ALA A 508 -4.82 -27.19 -16.29
C ALA A 508 -4.97 -27.63 -17.75
N LYS A 509 -5.66 -28.74 -18.03
CA LYS A 509 -5.74 -29.35 -19.38
C LYS A 509 -7.04 -29.18 -20.19
N PRO A 510 -8.13 -28.52 -19.73
CA PRO A 510 -9.30 -28.29 -20.59
C PRO A 510 -8.94 -27.58 -21.89
N LYS A 511 -9.51 -28.06 -22.99
CA LYS A 511 -9.29 -27.48 -24.33
C LYS A 511 -10.21 -26.28 -24.53
N ALA A 512 -9.63 -25.12 -24.81
CA ALA A 512 -10.39 -23.92 -25.13
C ALA A 512 -11.18 -24.10 -26.44
N CYS A 513 -12.33 -23.45 -26.54
CA CYS A 513 -13.12 -23.40 -27.77
C CYS A 513 -12.29 -22.76 -28.90
N ALA A 514 -12.07 -23.50 -29.98
CA ALA A 514 -11.23 -23.03 -31.09
C ALA A 514 -11.76 -21.77 -31.79
N ALA A 515 -13.06 -21.45 -31.64
CA ALA A 515 -13.69 -20.32 -32.30
C ALA A 515 -13.58 -19.01 -31.50
N CYS A 516 -13.83 -19.04 -30.18
CA CYS A 516 -13.85 -17.83 -29.33
C CYS A 516 -12.79 -17.81 -28.23
N GLY A 517 -12.23 -18.96 -27.83
CA GLY A 517 -11.26 -19.04 -26.73
C GLY A 517 -11.82 -18.81 -25.32
N ASP A 518 -13.13 -18.53 -25.16
CA ASP A 518 -13.71 -18.09 -23.86
C ASP A 518 -14.27 -19.17 -22.96
N VAL A 519 -14.44 -20.37 -23.49
CA VAL A 519 -14.88 -21.55 -22.72
C VAL A 519 -13.90 -22.68 -22.96
N ALA A 520 -13.77 -23.56 -21.99
CA ALA A 520 -12.90 -24.73 -22.09
C ALA A 520 -13.63 -25.99 -21.63
N TYR A 521 -13.25 -27.13 -22.21
CA TYR A 521 -13.89 -28.41 -21.96
C TYR A 521 -12.84 -29.48 -21.70
N CYS A 522 -13.07 -30.32 -20.69
CA CYS A 522 -12.22 -31.49 -20.45
C CYS A 522 -12.40 -32.56 -21.54
N SER A 523 -13.54 -32.56 -22.24
CA SER A 523 -13.84 -33.53 -23.30
C SER A 523 -14.76 -32.96 -24.39
N SER A 524 -14.76 -33.62 -25.56
CA SER A 524 -15.70 -33.32 -26.65
C SER A 524 -17.16 -33.62 -26.29
N SER A 525 -17.42 -34.53 -25.35
CA SER A 525 -18.78 -34.76 -24.84
C SER A 525 -19.28 -33.57 -24.04
N CYS A 526 -18.46 -33.03 -23.13
CA CYS A 526 -18.77 -31.81 -22.39
C CYS A 526 -19.01 -30.60 -23.33
N GLN A 527 -18.19 -30.46 -24.37
CA GLN A 527 -18.38 -29.42 -25.37
C GLN A 527 -19.73 -29.54 -26.07
N ARG A 528 -20.10 -30.74 -26.53
CA ARG A 528 -21.38 -30.97 -27.22
C ARG A 528 -22.58 -30.72 -26.30
N ALA A 529 -22.50 -31.15 -25.05
CA ALA A 529 -23.55 -30.92 -24.05
C ALA A 529 -23.78 -29.41 -23.79
N HIS A 530 -22.70 -28.64 -23.69
CA HIS A 530 -22.78 -27.19 -23.45
C HIS A 530 -23.08 -26.37 -24.72
N TRP A 531 -22.90 -26.93 -25.91
CA TRP A 531 -22.90 -26.19 -27.18
C TRP A 531 -24.19 -25.39 -27.43
N ALA A 532 -25.35 -25.94 -27.09
CA ALA A 532 -26.64 -25.26 -27.29
C ALA A 532 -26.70 -23.91 -26.56
N LYS A 533 -26.16 -23.86 -25.32
CA LYS A 533 -26.07 -22.64 -24.51
C LYS A 533 -24.94 -21.71 -24.99
N HIS A 534 -23.79 -22.28 -25.36
CA HIS A 534 -22.61 -21.51 -25.73
C HIS A 534 -22.65 -20.88 -27.13
N LYS A 535 -23.29 -21.53 -28.10
CA LYS A 535 -23.25 -21.15 -29.52
C LYS A 535 -23.64 -19.68 -29.78
N PRO A 536 -24.72 -19.12 -29.18
CA PRO A 536 -25.08 -17.72 -29.38
C PRO A 536 -23.95 -16.75 -28.99
N ASP A 537 -23.31 -16.97 -27.84
CA ASP A 537 -22.23 -16.11 -27.35
C ASP A 537 -20.94 -16.28 -28.14
N CYS A 538 -20.64 -17.53 -28.54
CA CYS A 538 -19.51 -17.82 -29.42
C CYS A 538 -19.61 -17.06 -30.74
N LEU A 539 -20.80 -16.99 -31.35
CA LEU A 539 -21.02 -16.29 -32.61
C LEU A 539 -20.96 -14.78 -32.46
N LYS A 540 -21.49 -14.22 -31.36
CA LYS A 540 -21.41 -12.78 -31.06
C LYS A 540 -19.95 -12.32 -30.98
N LYS A 541 -19.12 -13.02 -30.20
CA LYS A 541 -17.71 -12.67 -30.05
C LYS A 541 -16.87 -12.86 -31.31
N ARG A 542 -17.24 -13.83 -32.15
CA ARG A 542 -16.61 -13.99 -33.46
C ARG A 542 -16.88 -12.80 -34.40
N LYS A 543 -18.05 -12.16 -34.30
CA LYS A 543 -18.44 -11.03 -35.15
C LYS A 543 -17.80 -9.71 -34.73
N THR A 544 -17.54 -9.50 -33.45
CA THR A 544 -16.93 -8.26 -32.94
C THR A 544 -15.45 -8.12 -33.27
N GLY A 545 -14.83 -9.10 -33.95
CA GLY A 545 -13.39 -9.09 -34.27
C GLY A 545 -12.49 -9.13 -33.02
N SER A 546 -13.09 -9.13 -31.84
CA SER A 546 -12.43 -9.34 -30.56
C SER A 546 -12.01 -10.81 -30.47
N ARG A 547 -10.89 -11.14 -31.12
CA ARG A 547 -9.94 -12.04 -30.47
C ARG A 547 -9.49 -11.29 -29.21
N SER A 548 -10.32 -11.41 -28.17
CA SER A 548 -10.14 -10.78 -26.86
C SER A 548 -8.88 -11.28 -26.22
#